data_AF-A0A630UX41-F1
#
_entry.id   AF-A0A630UX41-F1
#
_cell.length_a   1.000
_cell.length_b   1.000
_cell.length_c   1.000
_cell.angle_alpha   90.00
_cell.angle_beta   90.00
_cell.angle_gamma   90.00
#
_symmetry.space_group_name_H-M   'P 1'
#
loop_
_entity.id
_entity.type
_entity.pdbx_description
1 polymer ?
#
loop_
_entity_poly.entity_id
_entity_poly.type
_entity_poly.pdbx_seq_one_letter_code
_entity_poly.pdbx_strand_id
1 'polypeptide(L)' 'MAIKHFPVVRFTSRGREYEVDERLITTIDKHRSEQDAHHIYLTDGTYFCATNVVQVNLIRQVQESRR' A
#
# COMPACT_ATOMS: atom_id res chain seq x y z
N MET A 1 -13.32 -0.60 -22.92
CA MET A 1 -12.21 -0.34 -21.98
C MET A 1 -12.82 0.37 -20.80
N ALA A 2 -12.55 -0.11 -19.59
CA ALA A 2 -13.11 0.47 -18.37
C ALA A 2 -12.00 1.16 -17.58
N ILE A 3 -12.34 2.29 -16.95
CA ILE A 3 -11.49 2.92 -15.95
C ILE A 3 -11.82 2.28 -14.61
N LYS A 4 -10.81 1.77 -13.91
CA LYS A 4 -10.97 1.17 -12.58
C LYS A 4 -10.05 1.85 -11.59
N HIS A 5 -10.54 1.95 -10.35
CA HIS A 5 -9.81 2.50 -9.22
C HIS A 5 -9.30 1.35 -8.36
N PHE A 6 -8.03 1.42 -7.98
CA PHE A 6 -7.35 0.44 -7.15
C PHE A 6 -6.81 1.17 -5.92
N PRO A 7 -7.41 0.98 -4.73
CA PRO A 7 -6.87 1.58 -3.51
C PRO A 7 -5.53 0.92 -3.18
N VAL A 8 -4.51 1.75 -3.01
CA VAL A 8 -3.15 1.31 -2.68
C VAL A 8 -2.60 2.18 -1.55
N VAL A 9 -1.71 1.61 -0.76
CA VAL A 9 -0.93 2.33 0.25
C VAL A 9 0.47 2.54 -0.30
N ARG A 10 0.89 3.80 -0.36
CA ARG A 10 2.26 4.18 -0.68
C ARG A 10 3.01 4.50 0.59
N PHE A 11 4.24 4.04 0.68
CA PHE A 11 5.09 4.30 1.84
C PHE A 11 6.57 4.17 1.50
N THR A 12 7.43 4.74 2.34
CA THR A 12 8.88 4.60 2.24
C THR A 12 9.37 3.63 3.30
N SER A 13 10.17 2.63 2.93
CA SER A 13 10.86 1.75 3.88
C SER A 13 12.32 1.58 3.46
N ARG A 14 13.25 1.77 4.40
CA ARG A 14 14.71 1.64 4.16
C ARG A 14 15.20 2.41 2.92
N GLY A 15 14.67 3.63 2.71
CA GLY A 15 15.03 4.50 1.59
C GLY A 15 14.44 4.12 0.23
N ARG A 16 13.47 3.19 0.19
CA ARG A 16 12.77 2.78 -1.03
C ARG A 16 11.28 3.06 -0.91
N GLU A 17 10.68 3.51 -2.00
CA GLU A 17 9.23 3.69 -2.08
C GLU A 17 8.57 2.38 -2.52
N TYR A 18 7.45 2.07 -1.86
CA TYR A 18 6.61 0.92 -2.13
C TYR A 18 5.20 1.41 -2.42
N GLU A 19 4.53 0.72 -3.34
CA GLU A 19 3.10 0.85 -3.61
C GLU A 19 2.48 -0.54 -3.47
N VAL A 20 1.61 -0.72 -2.49
CA VAL A 20 1.01 -2.01 -2.16
C VAL A 20 -0.50 -1.89 -2.21
N ASP A 21 -1.16 -2.82 -2.89
CA ASP A 21 -2.63 -2.91 -2.90
C ASP A 21 -3.14 -3.07 -1.46
N GLU A 22 -4.14 -2.26 -1.09
CA GLU A 22 -4.68 -2.26 0.28
C GLU A 22 -5.18 -3.64 0.70
N ARG A 23 -5.64 -4.48 -0.24
CA ARG A 23 -6.08 -5.86 0.02
C ARG A 23 -4.97 -6.78 0.48
N LEU A 24 -3.72 -6.44 0.18
CA LEU A 24 -2.56 -7.22 0.61
C LEU A 24 -2.10 -6.82 2.01
N ILE A 25 -2.67 -5.78 2.62
CA ILE A 25 -2.29 -5.28 3.94
C ILE A 25 -3.20 -5.86 5.00
N THR A 26 -2.59 -6.46 6.02
CA THR A 26 -3.29 -6.98 7.20
C THR A 26 -3.46 -5.92 8.27
N THR A 27 -2.42 -5.12 8.55
CA THR A 27 -2.46 -4.11 9.62
C THR A 27 -1.47 -2.98 9.35
N ILE A 28 -1.87 -1.76 9.74
CA ILE A 28 -1.01 -0.57 9.77
C ILE A 28 -1.11 0.04 11.17
N ASP A 29 -0.03 -0.07 11.94
CA ASP A 29 0.04 0.46 13.30
C ASP A 29 1.08 1.57 13.40
N LYS A 30 0.85 2.57 14.25
CA LYS A 30 1.86 3.60 14.52
C LYS A 30 3.03 3.03 15.32
N HIS A 31 4.25 3.39 14.94
CA HIS A 31 5.44 3.07 15.72
C HIS A 31 5.40 3.86 17.03
N ARG A 32 5.59 3.18 18.16
CA ARG A 32 5.42 3.82 19.49
C ARG A 32 6.57 4.74 19.89
N SER A 33 7.76 4.48 19.36
CA SER A 33 9.00 5.16 19.76
C SER A 33 9.62 6.02 18.67
N GLU A 34 9.19 5.86 17.42
CA GLU A 34 9.76 6.56 16.27
C GLU A 34 8.64 7.38 15.67
N GLN A 35 8.83 8.70 15.67
CA GLN A 35 7.82 9.63 15.21
C GLN A 35 7.62 9.45 13.70
N ASP A 36 6.37 9.47 13.26
CA ASP A 36 5.94 9.33 11.86
C ASP A 36 6.26 7.98 11.19
N ALA A 37 6.78 7.01 11.95
CA ALA A 37 6.95 5.63 11.51
C ALA A 37 5.71 4.79 11.80
N HIS A 38 5.50 3.77 10.96
CA HIS A 38 4.39 2.82 11.04
C HIS A 38 4.91 1.40 10.81
N HIS A 39 4.28 0.45 11.49
CA HIS A 39 4.40 -0.98 11.23
C HIS A 39 3.36 -1.37 10.19
N ILE A 40 3.79 -1.90 9.04
CA ILE A 40 2.90 -2.41 8.00
C ILE A 40 3.12 -3.91 7.88
N TYR A 41 2.06 -4.69 8.08
CA TYR A 41 2.06 -6.14 7.91
C TYR A 41 1.25 -6.51 6.67
N LEU A 42 1.84 -7.33 5.81
CA LEU A 42 1.16 -7.89 4.64
C LEU A 42 0.58 -9.27 4.93
N THR A 43 -0.40 -9.66 4.13
CA THR A 43 -1.09 -10.95 4.20
C THR A 43 -0.19 -12.16 3.98
N ASP A 44 0.97 -11.98 3.33
CA ASP A 44 1.98 -13.03 3.14
C ASP A 44 2.99 -13.12 4.31
N GLY A 45 2.79 -12.33 5.37
CA GLY A 45 3.69 -12.26 6.52
C GLY A 45 4.84 -11.27 6.36
N THR A 46 4.95 -10.56 5.23
CA THR A 46 5.96 -9.52 5.04
C THR A 46 5.72 -8.35 5.99
N TYR A 47 6.79 -7.83 6.57
CA TYR A 47 6.77 -6.71 7.49
C TYR A 47 7.60 -5.53 6.96
N PHE A 48 7.06 -4.32 7.11
CA PHE A 48 7.77 -3.07 6.87
C PHE A 48 7.71 -2.16 8.10
N CYS A 49 8.84 -1.56 8.46
CA CYS A 49 8.85 -0.30 9.19
C CYS A 49 8.88 0.81 8.13
N ALA A 50 7.86 1.67 8.14
CA ALA A 50 7.56 2.57 7.04
C ALA A 50 7.27 3.99 7.50
N THR A 51 7.72 4.97 6.71
CA THR A 51 7.39 6.40 6.87
C THR A 51 6.64 6.89 5.63
N ASN A 52 6.14 8.13 5.67
CA ASN A 52 5.38 8.73 4.56
C ASN A 52 4.22 7.84 4.08
N VAL A 53 3.50 7.21 5.01
CA VAL A 53 2.41 6.30 4.68
C VAL A 53 1.20 7.09 4.24
N VAL A 54 0.77 6.88 2.99
CA VAL A 54 -0.39 7.56 2.41
C VAL A 54 -1.28 6.58 1.64
N GLN A 55 -2.59 6.71 1.79
CA GLN A 55 -3.56 5.98 0.98
C GLN A 55 -3.85 6.77 -0.31
N VAL A 56 -3.74 6.12 -1.47
CA VAL A 56 -4.08 6.70 -2.76
C VAL A 56 -4.96 5.76 -3.58
N ASN A 57 -5.77 6.32 -4.46
CA ASN A 57 -6.53 5.55 -5.45
C ASN A 57 -5.79 5.59 -6.78
N LEU A 58 -5.21 4.45 -7.17
CA LEU A 58 -4.56 4.31 -8.46
C LEU A 58 -5.61 4.08 -9.55
N ILE A 59 -5.63 4.95 -10.55
CA ILE A 59 -6.54 4.87 -11.68
C ILE A 59 -5.85 4.12 -12.81
N ARG A 60 -6.42 2.98 -13.24
CA ARG A 60 -5.90 2.23 -14.39
C ARG A 60 -6.99 1.98 -15.41
N GLN A 61 -6.61 2.08 -16.68
CA GLN A 61 -7.44 1.67 -17.80
C GLN A 61 -7.27 0.16 -17.98
N VAL A 62 -8.36 -0.59 -17.84
CA VAL A 62 -8.37 -2.04 -18.05
C VAL A 62 -9.10 -2.39 -19.34
N GLN A 63 -8.53 -3.29 -20.12
CA GLN A 63 -9.24 -3.93 -21.21
C GLN A 63 -10.12 -5.01 -20.61
N GLU A 64 -11.43 -4.84 -20.68
CA GLU A 64 -12.36 -5.91 -20.31
C GLU A 64 -12.25 -7.01 -21.37
N SER A 65 -11.91 -8.22 -20.94
CA SER A 65 -11.99 -9.41 -21.78
C SER A 65 -13.44 -9.54 -22.24
N ARG A 66 -13.68 -9.44 -23.56
CA ARG A 66 -14.98 -9.80 -24.15
C ARG A 66 -15.16 -11.30 -23.89
N ARG A 67 -16.04 -11.63 -22.95
CA ARG A 67 -16.55 -13.00 -22.75
C ARG A 67 -17.62 -13.30 -23.79
#